data_AF-A0A1F8EEG5-F1
#
_entry.id   AF-A0A1F8EEG5-F1
#
_cell.length_a   1.000
_cell.length_b   1.000
_cell.length_c   1.000
_cell.angle_alpha   90.00
_cell.angle_beta   90.00
_cell.angle_gamma   90.00
#
_symmetry.space_group_name_H-M   'P 1'
#
loop_
_entity.id
_entity.type
_entity.pdbx_description
1 polymer ?
#
loop_
_entity_poly.entity_id
_entity_poly.type
_entity_poly.pdbx_seq_one_letter_code
_entity_poly.pdbx_strand_id
1 'polypeptide(L)' 'MLTPQRIKELVGESNMSDTEAEAIRDELRSQAEILFEQWQIDRIKAKENKNENKQTEQIL' A
#
# COMPACT_ATOMS: atom_id res chain seq x y z
N MET A 1 -5.75 12.89 -5.63
CA MET A 1 -6.90 12.07 -5.20
C MET A 1 -7.67 11.64 -6.42
N LEU A 2 -8.15 10.39 -6.49
CA LEU A 2 -9.05 9.97 -7.56
C LEU A 2 -10.39 10.70 -7.43
N THR A 3 -10.95 11.14 -8.57
CA THR A 3 -12.28 11.75 -8.59
C THR A 3 -13.36 10.67 -8.43
N PRO A 4 -14.55 10.99 -7.90
CA PRO A 4 -15.67 10.05 -7.85
C PRO A 4 -15.95 9.41 -9.22
N GLN A 5 -15.96 10.21 -10.29
CA GLN A 5 -16.12 9.72 -11.66
C GLN A 5 -15.08 8.66 -12.05
N ARG A 6 -13.81 8.88 -11.69
CA ARG A 6 -12.75 7.92 -11.99
C ARG A 6 -12.90 6.63 -11.19
N ILE A 7 -13.41 6.69 -9.96
CA ILE A 7 -13.71 5.50 -9.17
C ILE A 7 -14.84 4.69 -9.81
N LYS A 8 -15.92 5.35 -10.26
CA LYS A 8 -17.03 4.68 -10.95
C LYS A 8 -16.56 3.94 -12.20
N GLU A 9 -15.66 4.55 -12.99
CA GLU A 9 -15.04 3.89 -14.14
C GLU A 9 -14.20 2.67 -13.76
N LEU A 10 -13.44 2.75 -12.66
CA LEU A 10 -12.58 1.66 -12.18
C LEU A 10 -13.39 0.49 -11.61
N VAL A 11 -14.52 0.78 -10.96
CA VAL A 11 -15.42 -0.22 -10.39
C VAL A 11 -16.39 -0.78 -11.45
N GLY A 12 -16.56 -0.09 -12.58
CA GLY A 12 -17.47 -0.49 -13.65
C GLY A 12 -18.94 -0.16 -13.38
N GLU A 13 -19.21 0.70 -12.39
CA GLU A 13 -20.57 1.08 -11.97
C GLU A 13 -20.82 2.58 -12.20
N SER A 14 -21.22 2.94 -13.42
CA SER A 14 -21.46 4.34 -13.82
C SER A 14 -22.62 5.01 -13.08
N ASN A 15 -23.55 4.22 -12.54
CA ASN A 15 -24.76 4.70 -11.86
C ASN A 15 -24.59 4.85 -10.34
N MET A 16 -23.43 4.49 -9.80
CA MET A 16 -23.09 4.66 -8.39
C MET A 16 -23.15 6.15 -8.00
N SER A 17 -23.59 6.45 -6.79
CA SER A 17 -23.58 7.82 -6.29
C SER A 17 -22.15 8.34 -6.08
N ASP A 18 -21.96 9.66 -6.10
CA ASP A 18 -20.65 10.23 -5.81
C ASP A 18 -20.19 9.91 -4.38
N THR A 19 -21.13 9.89 -3.41
CA THR A 19 -20.85 9.55 -2.01
C THR A 19 -20.35 8.12 -1.83
N GLU A 20 -20.96 7.15 -2.53
CA GLU A 20 -20.48 5.76 -2.50
C GLU A 20 -19.09 5.64 -3.15
N ALA A 21 -18.85 6.33 -4.26
CA ALA A 21 -17.54 6.36 -4.91
C ALA A 21 -16.46 6.99 -4.03
N GLU A 22 -16.80 8.02 -3.24
CA GLU A 22 -15.91 8.61 -2.24
C GLU A 22 -15.60 7.63 -1.10
N ALA A 23 -16.60 6.92 -0.59
CA ALA A 23 -16.40 5.92 0.45
C ALA A 23 -15.45 4.80 -0.01
N ILE A 24 -15.61 4.32 -1.26
CA ILE A 24 -14.72 3.31 -1.85
C ILE A 24 -13.28 3.86 -1.98
N ARG A 25 -13.13 5.10 -2.47
CA ARG A 25 -11.81 5.74 -2.58
C ARG A 25 -11.11 5.83 -1.23
N ASP A 26 -11.83 6.23 -0.21
CA ASP A 26 -11.27 6.48 1.12
C ASP A 26 -10.88 5.16 1.80
N GLU A 27 -11.69 4.12 1.64
CA GLU A 27 -11.36 2.77 2.10
C GLU A 27 -10.14 2.19 1.37
N LEU A 28 -10.07 2.32 0.03
CA LEU A 28 -8.90 1.89 -0.75
C LEU A 28 -7.63 2.59 -0.30
N ARG A 29 -7.72 3.88 0.03
CA ARG A 29 -6.59 4.64 0.55
C ARG A 29 -6.14 4.10 1.91
N SER A 30 -7.07 3.84 2.83
CA SER A 30 -6.78 3.25 4.14
C SER A 30 -6.04 1.91 3.99
N GLN A 31 -6.53 1.03 3.12
CA GLN A 31 -5.88 -0.26 2.87
C GLN A 31 -4.49 -0.10 2.25
N ALA A 32 -4.31 0.85 1.33
CA ALA A 32 -3.01 1.14 0.72
C ALA A 32 -2.00 1.65 1.76
N GLU A 33 -2.43 2.47 2.71
CA GLU A 33 -1.59 2.95 3.82
C GLU A 33 -1.10 1.77 4.67
N ILE A 34 -1.99 0.85 5.06
CA ILE A 34 -1.64 -0.38 5.83
C ILE A 34 -0.62 -1.25 5.06
N LEU A 35 -0.87 -1.51 3.77
CA LEU A 35 0.03 -2.31 2.93
C LEU A 35 1.40 -1.64 2.79
N PHE A 36 1.42 -0.31 2.67
CA PHE A 36 2.66 0.45 2.56
C PHE A 36 3.48 0.40 3.86
N GLU A 37 2.83 0.55 5.01
CA GLU A 37 3.47 0.41 6.32
C GLU A 37 4.10 -0.99 6.49
N GLN A 38 3.35 -2.04 6.15
CA GLN A 38 3.87 -3.41 6.20
C GLN A 38 5.08 -3.59 5.28
N TRP A 39 5.00 -3.10 4.03
CA TRP A 39 6.11 -3.15 3.10
C TRP A 39 7.35 -2.40 3.61
N GLN A 40 7.17 -1.25 4.27
CA GLN A 40 8.28 -0.51 4.86
C GLN A 40 8.97 -1.31 5.97
N ILE A 41 8.18 -1.95 6.85
CA ILE A 41 8.69 -2.81 7.93
C ILE A 41 9.51 -3.97 7.33
N ASP A 42 8.96 -4.66 6.33
CA ASP A 42 9.64 -5.80 5.70
C ASP A 42 10.93 -5.38 5.01
N ARG A 43 10.94 -4.19 4.40
CA ARG A 43 12.14 -3.63 3.77
C ARG A 43 13.23 -3.25 4.77
N ILE A 44 12.86 -2.78 5.97
CA ILE A 44 13.82 -2.49 7.04
C ILE A 44 14.43 -3.80 7.55
N LYS A 45 13.61 -4.80 7.88
CA LYS A 45 14.08 -6.13 8.30
C LYS A 45 14.99 -6.77 7.26
N ALA A 46 14.65 -6.68 5.97
CA ALA A 46 15.48 -7.20 4.89
C ALA A 46 16.85 -6.50 4.76
N LYS A 47 16.97 -5.23 5.19
CA LYS A 47 18.26 -4.51 5.25
C LYS A 47 19.07 -4.91 6.48
N GLU A 48 18.42 -5.09 7.63
CA GLU A 48 19.07 -5.53 8.87
C GLU A 48 19.68 -6.93 8.71
N ASN A 49 18.91 -7.89 8.19
CA ASN A 49 19.40 -9.26 7.92
C ASN A 49 20.58 -9.29 6.93
N LYS A 50 20.63 -8.36 5.97
CA LYS A 50 21.76 -8.24 5.03
C LYS A 50 23.03 -7.71 5.70
N ASN A 51 22.91 -6.91 6.75
CA ASN A 51 24.06 -6.39 7.49
C ASN A 51 24.62 -7.45 8.45
N GLU A 52 23.76 -8.22 9.11
CA GLU A 52 24.18 -9.32 10.01
C GLU A 52 24.94 -10.43 9.26
N ASN A 53 24.48 -10.82 8.06
CA ASN A 53 25.18 -11.82 7.26
C ASN A 53 26.57 -11.36 6.80
N LYS A 54 26.73 -10.08 6.44
CA LYS A 54 28.04 -9.51 6.07
C LYS A 54 29.01 -9.44 7.23
N GLN A 55 28.52 -9.24 8.46
CA GLN A 55 29.35 -9.14 9.65
C GLN A 55 29.86 -10.52 10.08
N THR A 56 29.05 -11.57 9.88
CA THR A 56 29.42 -12.96 10.16
C THR A 56 30.46 -13.50 9.16
N GLU A 57 30.37 -13.13 7.88
CA GLU A 57 31.35 -13.51 6.84
C GLU A 57 32.72 -12.84 6.97
N GLN A 58 32.84 -11.71 7.70
CA GLN A 58 34.12 -11.03 7.93
C GLN A 58 34.90 -11.55 9.14
N ILE A 59 34.27 -12.39 9.97
CA ILE A 59 34.87 -12.93 11.22
C ILE A 59 35.34 -14.38 11.03
N LEU A 60 35.04 -15.01 9.88
CA LEU A 60 35.57 -16.31 9.44
C LEU A 60 36.69 -16.14 8.42
#